data_AF-A0A959BMV9-F1
#
_entry.id   AF-A0A959BMV9-F1
#
_cell.length_a   1.000
_cell.length_b   1.000
_cell.length_c   1.000
_cell.angle_alpha   90.00
_cell.angle_beta   90.00
_cell.angle_gamma   90.00
#
_symmetry.space_group_name_H-M   'P 1'
#
loop_
_entity.id
_entity.type
_entity.pdbx_description
1 polymer ?
#
loop_
_entity_poly.entity_id
_entity_poly.type
_entity_poly.pdbx_seq_one_letter_code
_entity_poly.pdbx_strand_id
1 'polypeptide(L)'
;METLYLALVVILFLLAISDLIVGVSNDAVNFLNSAIGAKAGSLKTILVVAALGVLVGATFSGGMMEVARKGIFNPQYFYFSEIIILFLAVMITDVILLDAFNT
;
A
#
# COMPACT_ATOMS: atom_id res chain seq x y z
N MET A 1 -22.88 -18.24 -1.90
CA MET A 1 -21.83 -17.78 -0.98
C MET A 1 -20.47 -17.70 -1.66
N GLU A 2 -20.03 -18.74 -2.38
CA GLU A 2 -18.75 -18.75 -3.10
C GLU A 2 -18.60 -17.60 -4.11
N THR A 3 -19.60 -17.37 -4.98
CA THR A 3 -19.59 -16.27 -5.95
C THR A 3 -19.51 -14.89 -5.29
N LEU A 4 -20.13 -14.73 -4.11
CA LEU A 4 -20.10 -13.48 -3.35
C LEU A 4 -18.70 -13.25 -2.76
N TYR A 5 -18.07 -14.27 -2.17
CA TYR A 5 -16.69 -14.14 -1.70
C TYR A 5 -15.71 -13.85 -2.83
N LEU A 6 -15.88 -14.49 -3.98
CA LEU A 6 -15.05 -14.22 -5.15
C LEU A 6 -15.20 -12.76 -5.62
N ALA A 7 -16.44 -12.24 -5.68
CA ALA A 7 -16.67 -10.83 -6.00
C ALA A 7 -16.01 -9.88 -4.98
N LEU A 8 -16.11 -10.18 -3.68
CA LEU A 8 -15.48 -9.37 -2.63
C LEU A 8 -13.94 -9.40 -2.73
N VAL A 9 -13.34 -10.55 -3.04
CA VAL A 9 -11.89 -10.66 -3.25
C VAL A 9 -11.43 -9.85 -4.46
N VAL A 10 -12.20 -9.87 -5.56
CA VAL A 10 -11.89 -9.03 -6.74
C VAL A 10 -11.94 -7.54 -6.38
N ILE A 11 -12.96 -7.10 -5.61
CA ILE A 11 -13.05 -5.72 -5.14
C ILE A 11 -11.84 -5.36 -4.27
N LEU A 12 -11.51 -6.21 -3.29
CA LEU A 12 -10.34 -6.01 -2.44
C LEU A 12 -9.04 -5.89 -3.24
N PHE A 13 -8.88 -6.70 -4.29
CA PHE A 13 -7.71 -6.65 -5.15
C PHE A 13 -7.62 -5.33 -5.92
N LEU A 14 -8.75 -4.82 -6.44
CA LEU A 14 -8.78 -3.51 -7.11
C LEU A 14 -8.47 -2.36 -6.15
N LEU A 15 -9.05 -2.39 -4.93
CA LEU A 15 -8.74 -1.39 -3.90
C LEU A 15 -7.27 -1.43 -3.49
N ALA A 16 -6.69 -2.62 -3.33
CA ALA A 16 -5.28 -2.78 -2.99
C ALA A 16 -4.33 -2.23 -4.07
N ILE A 17 -4.69 -2.34 -5.35
CA ILE A 17 -3.92 -1.70 -6.43
C ILE A 17 -3.98 -0.17 -6.30
N SER A 18 -5.17 0.38 -6.01
CA SER A 18 -5.34 1.83 -5.84
C SER A 18 -4.51 2.35 -4.67
N ASP A 19 -4.61 1.70 -3.51
CA ASP A 19 -3.84 2.01 -2.30
C ASP A 19 -2.32 1.98 -2.57
N LEU A 20 -1.85 0.91 -3.23
CA LEU A 20 -0.44 0.78 -3.58
C LEU A 20 0.06 1.93 -4.45
N ILE A 21 -0.75 2.41 -5.40
CA ILE A 21 -0.38 3.55 -6.26
C ILE A 21 -0.23 4.82 -5.42
N VAL A 22 -1.15 5.10 -4.50
CA VAL A 22 -1.10 6.31 -3.66
C VAL A 22 0.07 6.24 -2.68
N GLY A 23 0.25 5.12 -1.98
CA GLY A 23 1.35 4.91 -1.04
C GLY A 23 2.73 5.02 -1.70
N VAL A 24 2.94 4.31 -2.82
CA VAL A 24 4.22 4.37 -3.58
C VAL A 24 4.48 5.76 -4.14
N SER A 25 3.43 6.47 -4.60
CA SER A 25 3.58 7.84 -5.10
C SER A 25 4.00 8.81 -4.01
N ASN A 26 3.44 8.67 -2.80
CA ASN A 26 3.83 9.48 -1.64
C ASN A 26 5.30 9.26 -1.28
N ASP A 27 5.76 8.01 -1.22
CA ASP A 27 7.17 7.70 -0.98
C ASP A 27 8.09 8.23 -2.08
N ALA A 28 7.69 8.08 -3.34
CA ALA A 28 8.44 8.62 -4.46
C ALA A 28 8.58 10.15 -4.37
N VAL A 29 7.50 10.88 -4.12
CA VAL A 29 7.51 12.34 -3.97
C VAL A 29 8.41 12.76 -2.81
N ASN A 30 8.37 12.05 -1.68
CA ASN A 30 9.25 12.31 -0.54
C ASN A 30 10.73 12.17 -0.91
N PHE A 31 11.11 11.12 -1.65
CA PHE A 31 12.49 10.96 -2.13
C PHE A 31 12.89 12.03 -3.17
N LEU A 32 12.00 12.35 -4.09
CA LEU A 32 12.26 13.31 -5.16
C LEU A 32 12.41 14.74 -4.64
N ASN A 33 11.55 15.16 -3.69
CA ASN A 33 11.56 16.52 -3.16
C ASN A 33 12.91 16.88 -2.52
N SER A 34 13.48 15.99 -1.70
CA SER A 34 14.78 16.23 -1.08
C SER A 34 15.91 16.26 -2.12
N ALA A 35 15.91 15.35 -3.09
CA ALA A 35 16.97 15.27 -4.11
C ALA A 35 16.93 16.44 -5.12
N ILE A 36 15.74 16.85 -5.54
CA ILE A 36 15.52 17.99 -6.44
C ILE A 36 15.87 19.29 -5.72
N GLY A 37 15.39 19.49 -4.49
CA GLY A 37 15.67 20.68 -3.68
C GLY A 37 17.17 20.87 -3.40
N ALA A 38 17.90 19.78 -3.19
CA ALA A 38 19.35 19.80 -2.99
C ALA A 38 20.17 19.88 -4.29
N LYS A 39 19.53 19.81 -5.47
CA LYS A 39 20.19 19.72 -6.78
C LYS A 39 21.22 18.57 -6.86
N ALA A 40 20.87 17.41 -6.31
CA ALA A 40 21.79 16.28 -6.16
C ALA A 40 22.25 15.65 -7.50
N GLY A 41 21.52 15.89 -8.59
CA GLY A 41 21.86 15.38 -9.92
C GLY A 41 20.86 15.81 -10.98
N SER A 42 20.98 15.24 -12.17
CA SER A 42 19.98 15.45 -13.23
C SER A 42 18.65 14.81 -12.85
N LEU A 43 17.52 15.41 -13.28
CA LEU A 43 16.18 14.90 -13.00
C LEU A 43 16.02 13.41 -13.41
N LYS A 44 16.61 13.03 -14.56
CA LYS A 44 16.58 11.65 -15.04
C LYS A 44 17.29 10.69 -14.07
N THR A 45 18.46 11.07 -13.56
CA THR A 45 19.22 10.25 -12.62
C THR A 45 18.45 10.09 -11.31
N ILE A 46 17.88 11.19 -10.79
CA ILE A 46 17.12 11.19 -9.54
C ILE A 46 15.89 10.27 -9.66
N LEU A 47 15.14 10.35 -10.77
CA LEU A 47 13.98 9.49 -11.01
C LEU A 47 14.33 8.00 -11.06
N VAL A 48 15.40 7.64 -11.77
CA VAL A 48 15.85 6.23 -11.85
C VAL A 48 16.26 5.70 -10.49
N VAL A 49 17.01 6.49 -9.72
CA VAL A 49 17.44 6.11 -8.36
C VAL A 49 16.24 5.97 -7.43
N ALA A 50 15.28 6.90 -7.46
CA ALA A 50 14.07 6.83 -6.65
C ALA A 50 13.23 5.59 -6.98
N ALA A 51 13.00 5.31 -8.27
CA ALA A 51 12.24 4.14 -8.70
C ALA A 51 12.90 2.82 -8.28
N LEU A 52 14.22 2.70 -8.46
CA LEU A 52 14.96 1.51 -8.01
C LEU A 52 14.96 1.39 -6.48
N GLY A 53 15.13 2.51 -5.77
CA GLY A 53 15.11 2.56 -4.32
C GLY A 53 13.78 2.09 -3.74
N VAL A 54 12.65 2.58 -4.29
CA VAL A 54 11.31 2.14 -3.87
C VAL A 54 11.06 0.68 -4.22
N LEU A 55 11.47 0.22 -5.41
CA LEU A 55 11.31 -1.20 -5.81
C LEU A 55 12.09 -2.15 -4.89
N VAL A 56 13.35 -1.82 -4.59
CA VAL A 56 14.17 -2.57 -3.63
C VAL A 56 13.55 -2.49 -2.23
N GLY A 57 13.18 -1.29 -1.77
CA GLY A 57 12.52 -1.11 -0.47
C GLY A 57 11.27 -2.00 -0.33
N ALA A 58 10.38 -1.98 -1.33
CA ALA A 58 9.14 -2.76 -1.33
C ALA A 58 9.37 -4.27 -1.40
N THR A 59 10.36 -4.75 -2.17
CA THR A 59 10.65 -6.19 -2.31
C THR A 59 11.37 -6.79 -1.10
N PHE A 60 12.17 -5.99 -0.39
CA PHE A 60 12.92 -6.43 0.79
C PHE A 60 12.26 -6.05 2.12
N SER A 61 11.09 -5.38 2.12
CA SER A 61 10.39 -4.90 3.33
C SER A 61 9.73 -6.00 4.18
N GLY A 62 9.88 -7.27 3.83
CA GLY A 62 9.19 -8.39 4.49
C GLY A 62 9.35 -8.42 6.01
N GLY A 63 10.54 -8.09 6.53
CA GLY A 63 10.79 -8.01 7.97
C GLY A 63 10.00 -6.90 8.66
N MET A 64 9.88 -5.73 8.04
CA MET A 64 9.06 -4.63 8.56
C MET A 64 7.57 -4.96 8.49
N MET A 65 7.12 -5.59 7.40
CA MET A 65 5.73 -6.03 7.25
C MET A 65 5.34 -7.08 8.31
N GLU A 66 6.26 -7.97 8.65
CA GLU A 66 6.03 -8.96 9.72
C GLU A 66 5.91 -8.29 11.09
N VAL A 67 6.76 -7.30 11.39
CA VAL A 67 6.67 -6.52 12.63
C VAL A 67 5.37 -5.73 12.69
N ALA A 68 4.97 -5.07 11.60
CA ALA A 68 3.71 -4.33 11.53
C ALA A 68 2.49 -5.26 11.67
N ARG A 69 2.55 -6.49 11.17
CA ARG A 69 1.44 -7.45 11.28
C ARG A 69 1.34 -8.08 12.67
N LYS A 70 2.48 -8.37 13.31
CA LYS A 70 2.52 -9.02 14.63
C LYS A 70 1.82 -8.14 15.67
N GLY A 71 0.74 -8.66 16.25
CA GLY A 71 -0.01 -8.00 17.32
C GLY A 71 -1.17 -7.11 16.87
N ILE A 72 -1.30 -6.77 15.58
CA ILE A 72 -2.44 -5.99 15.06
C ILE A 72 -3.60 -6.91 14.65
N PHE A 73 -3.31 -7.99 13.93
CA PHE A 73 -4.33 -8.88 13.41
C PHE A 73 -3.93 -10.35 13.55
N ASN A 74 -4.78 -11.13 14.22
CA ASN A 74 -4.60 -12.55 14.46
C ASN A 74 -5.72 -13.33 13.74
N PRO A 75 -5.58 -13.62 12.44
CA PRO A 75 -6.65 -14.21 11.63
C PRO A 75 -7.14 -15.56 12.15
N GLN A 76 -6.33 -16.28 12.93
CA GLN A 76 -6.68 -17.58 13.51
C GLN A 76 -7.86 -17.52 14.50
N TYR A 77 -8.22 -16.32 15.01
CA TYR A 77 -9.36 -16.15 15.92
C TYR A 77 -10.66 -15.73 15.21
N PHE A 78 -10.67 -15.64 13.88
CA PHE A 78 -11.82 -15.17 13.10
C PHE A 78 -12.27 -16.22 12.09
N TYR A 79 -13.58 -16.27 11.83
CA TYR A 79 -14.11 -17.00 10.69
C TYR A 79 -13.76 -16.28 9.39
N PHE A 80 -13.64 -17.03 8.30
CA PHE A 80 -13.32 -16.46 6.98
C PHE A 80 -14.26 -15.31 6.57
N SER A 81 -15.56 -15.43 6.89
CA SER A 81 -16.54 -14.37 6.66
C SER A 81 -16.20 -13.07 7.38
N GLU A 82 -15.73 -13.16 8.62
CA GLU A 82 -15.38 -12.00 9.44
C GLU A 82 -14.10 -11.36 8.93
N ILE A 83 -13.11 -12.16 8.51
CA ILE A 83 -11.86 -11.67 7.91
C ILE A 83 -12.15 -10.84 6.66
N ILE A 84 -12.99 -11.35 5.76
CA ILE A 84 -13.34 -10.64 4.51
C ILE A 84 -14.05 -9.32 4.80
N ILE A 85 -14.97 -9.29 5.77
CA ILE A 85 -15.68 -8.07 6.15
C ILE A 85 -14.70 -7.06 6.77
N LEU A 86 -13.79 -7.49 7.65
CA LEU A 86 -12.79 -6.62 8.27
C LEU A 86 -11.86 -6.00 7.23
N PHE A 87 -11.31 -6.80 6.32
CA PHE A 87 -10.47 -6.26 5.25
C PHE A 87 -11.23 -5.31 4.33
N LEU A 88 -12.49 -5.62 4.01
CA LEU A 88 -13.31 -4.72 3.21
C LEU A 88 -13.54 -3.38 3.92
N ALA A 89 -13.86 -3.40 5.21
CA ALA A 89 -14.10 -2.19 5.99
C ALA A 89 -12.84 -1.31 6.11
N VAL A 90 -11.67 -1.93 6.36
CA VAL A 90 -10.39 -1.21 6.43
C VAL A 90 -10.03 -0.62 5.08
N MET A 91 -10.08 -1.41 3.99
CA MET A 91 -9.71 -0.93 2.64
C MET A 91 -10.64 0.17 2.13
N ILE A 92 -11.95 0.07 2.40
CA ILE A 92 -12.90 1.14 2.06
C ILE A 92 -12.56 2.42 2.83
N THR A 93 -12.31 2.30 4.13
CA THR A 93 -11.97 3.46 4.96
C THR A 93 -10.68 4.11 4.46
N ASP A 94 -9.66 3.31 4.18
CA ASP A 94 -8.36 3.81 3.73
C ASP A 94 -8.47 4.47 2.35
N VAL A 95 -8.87 3.72 1.33
CA VAL A 95 -8.84 4.19 -0.06
C VAL A 95 -9.93 5.22 -0.34
N ILE A 96 -11.15 5.01 0.16
CA ILE A 96 -12.29 5.88 -0.19
C ILE A 96 -12.40 7.05 0.77
N LEU A 97 -12.19 6.85 2.08
CA LEU A 97 -12.36 7.94 3.05
C LEU A 97 -11.07 8.71 3.31
N LEU A 98 -9.92 8.05 3.38
CA LEU A 98 -8.65 8.72 3.64
C LEU A 98 -8.01 9.19 2.34
N ASP A 99 -7.60 8.30 1.44
CA ASP A 99 -6.84 8.68 0.25
C ASP A 99 -7.58 9.63 -0.69
N ALA A 100 -8.85 9.33 -0.98
CA ALA A 100 -9.64 10.13 -1.92
C ALA A 100 -9.97 11.54 -1.40
N PHE A 101 -9.99 11.75 -0.08
CA PHE A 101 -10.29 13.05 0.52
C PHE A 101 -9.05 13.79 1.05
N ASN A 102 -7.92 13.09 1.17
CA ASN A 102 -6.64 13.65 1.61
C ASN A 102 -5.70 13.97 0.42
N THR A 103 -6.16 13.71 -0.82
CA THR A 103 -5.56 14.19 -2.08
C THR A 103 -6.17 15.53 -2.48
#